data_AF-A0A832J835-F1
#
_entry.id   AF-A0A832J835-F1
#
_cell.length_a   1.000
_cell.length_b   1.000
_cell.length_c   1.000
_cell.angle_alpha   90.00
_cell.angle_beta   90.00
_cell.angle_gamma   90.00
#
_symmetry.space_group_name_H-M   'P 1'
#
loop_
_entity.id
_entity.type
_entity.pdbx_description
1 polymer ?
#
loop_
_entity_poly.entity_id
_entity_poly.type
_entity_poly.pdbx_seq_one_letter_code
_entity_poly.pdbx_strand_id
1 'polypeptide(L)'
;MFGFGKKNKGKAEQPAPEVEQATATPAQPAEQEKPAKTGFFGRLKERLSRTSSNISEGVASLVVGKKAIDADVLDELETQLLTADVGVDATM
;
A
#
# COMPACT_ATOMS: atom_id res chain seq x y z
N MET A 1 26.69 25.71 14.73
CA MET A 1 28.05 25.18 14.96
C MET A 1 28.10 23.75 14.43
N PHE A 2 28.33 23.58 13.13
CA PHE A 2 28.32 22.28 12.44
C PHE A 2 29.77 21.78 12.32
N GLY A 3 30.17 20.86 13.21
CA GLY A 3 31.48 20.19 13.16
C GLY A 3 31.34 18.81 12.54
N PHE A 4 31.48 18.72 11.21
CA PHE A 4 31.42 17.46 10.46
C PHE A 4 32.79 16.76 10.53
N GLY A 5 32.87 15.70 11.34
CA GLY A 5 34.07 14.91 11.57
C GLY A 5 34.48 14.10 10.34
N LYS A 6 35.62 14.48 9.74
CA LYS A 6 36.29 13.76 8.66
C LYS A 6 37.06 12.57 9.24
N LYS A 7 36.54 11.35 9.05
CA LYS A 7 37.25 10.09 9.34
C LYS A 7 37.29 9.25 8.07
N ASN A 8 38.46 9.16 7.44
CA ASN A 8 38.72 8.12 6.44
C ASN A 8 40.21 7.75 6.48
N LYS A 9 40.52 6.60 7.08
CA LYS A 9 41.82 5.96 6.97
C LYS A 9 41.56 4.50 6.69
N GLY A 10 41.67 4.18 5.40
CA GLY A 10 41.58 2.82 4.90
C GLY A 10 42.67 1.95 5.49
N LYS A 11 42.31 0.69 5.71
CA LYS A 11 43.26 -0.40 5.78
C LYS A 11 42.54 -1.67 5.30
N ALA A 12 42.80 -2.02 4.05
CA ALA A 12 42.60 -3.35 3.52
C ALA A 12 43.88 -4.12 3.80
N GLU A 13 43.79 -5.21 4.56
CA GLU A 13 44.68 -6.37 4.43
C GLU A 13 44.04 -7.55 5.20
N GLN A 14 43.55 -8.53 4.45
CA GLN A 14 43.34 -9.92 4.92
C GLN A 14 44.60 -10.71 4.54
N PRO A 15 45.02 -11.70 5.35
CA PRO A 15 44.61 -13.05 4.99
C PRO A 15 44.33 -14.03 6.15
N ALA A 16 43.56 -15.06 5.77
CA ALA A 16 43.56 -16.44 6.25
C ALA A 16 42.77 -16.83 7.54
N PRO A 17 42.21 -18.06 7.55
CA PRO A 17 40.96 -18.39 8.23
C PRO A 17 41.18 -19.23 9.49
N GLU A 18 40.40 -18.99 10.53
CA GLU A 18 40.38 -19.84 11.72
C GLU A 18 38.93 -20.09 12.13
N VAL A 19 38.64 -21.38 12.29
CA VAL A 19 37.35 -21.97 12.68
C VAL A 19 37.17 -21.78 14.19
N GLU A 20 35.92 -21.88 14.65
CA GLU A 20 35.45 -21.85 16.05
C GLU A 20 35.25 -20.47 16.69
N GLN A 21 33.98 -20.06 16.76
CA GLN A 21 33.31 -19.93 18.07
C GLN A 21 31.80 -19.77 17.90
N ALA A 22 31.06 -20.71 18.50
CA ALA A 22 29.65 -20.60 18.75
C ALA A 22 29.39 -19.47 19.76
N THR A 23 29.10 -18.27 19.28
CA THR A 23 28.47 -17.22 20.09
C THR A 23 26.96 -17.30 19.91
N ALA A 24 26.29 -17.77 20.96
CA ALA A 24 24.85 -17.65 21.12
C ALA A 24 24.44 -16.18 20.98
N THR A 25 23.76 -15.85 19.88
CA THR A 25 23.04 -14.59 19.72
C THR A 25 22.00 -14.49 20.85
N PRO A 26 21.97 -13.42 21.66
CA PRO A 26 20.86 -13.20 22.57
C PRO A 26 19.61 -13.06 21.70
N ALA A 27 18.62 -13.93 21.89
CA ALA A 27 17.33 -13.81 21.26
C ALA A 27 16.78 -12.42 21.54
N GLN A 28 16.82 -11.57 20.51
CA GLN A 28 16.17 -10.26 20.51
C GLN A 28 14.70 -10.51 20.84
N PRO A 29 14.12 -9.85 21.86
CA PRO A 29 12.69 -9.98 22.13
C PRO A 29 11.95 -9.68 20.84
N ALA A 30 11.12 -10.62 20.38
CA ALA A 30 10.26 -10.41 19.22
C ALA A 30 9.45 -9.14 19.49
N GLU A 31 9.80 -8.08 18.76
CA GLU A 31 9.11 -6.81 18.82
C GLU A 31 7.71 -7.08 18.26
N GLN A 32 6.76 -7.33 19.16
CA GLN A 32 5.35 -7.38 18.81
C GLN A 32 5.05 -6.04 18.12
N GLU A 33 4.81 -6.09 16.82
CA GLU A 33 4.36 -4.94 16.04
C GLU A 33 3.14 -4.38 16.76
N LYS A 34 3.33 -3.26 17.47
CA LYS A 34 2.22 -2.53 18.08
C LYS A 34 1.22 -2.28 16.96
N PRO A 35 -0.07 -2.60 17.14
CA PRO A 35 -1.06 -2.40 16.10
C PRO A 35 -0.93 -0.97 15.61
N ALA A 36 -0.64 -0.81 14.31
CA ALA A 36 -0.49 0.49 13.69
C ALA A 36 -1.75 1.29 14.02
N LYS A 37 -1.59 2.45 14.68
CA LYS A 37 -2.72 3.27 15.11
C LYS A 37 -3.48 3.71 13.86
N THR A 38 -4.58 3.03 13.55
CA THR A 38 -5.44 3.38 12.42
C THR A 38 -6.09 4.72 12.71
N GLY A 39 -5.64 5.74 11.98
CA GLY A 39 -6.21 7.09 12.03
C GLY A 39 -7.68 7.11 11.61
N PHE A 40 -8.32 8.27 11.72
CA PHE A 40 -9.72 8.47 11.32
C PHE A 40 -9.99 8.02 9.87
N PHE A 41 -9.12 8.39 8.91
CA PHE A 41 -9.22 7.95 7.52
C PHE A 41 -9.05 6.45 7.34
N GLY A 42 -8.18 5.81 8.15
CA GLY A 42 -8.00 4.35 8.14
C GLY A 42 -9.29 3.63 8.52
N ARG A 43 -9.94 4.10 9.59
CA ARG A 43 -11.25 3.60 10.02
C ARG A 43 -12.35 3.86 8.98
N LEU A 44 -12.36 5.03 8.35
CA LEU A 44 -13.33 5.34 7.29
C LEU A 44 -13.17 4.42 6.08
N LYS A 45 -11.93 4.23 5.60
CA LYS A 45 -11.62 3.32 4.48
C LYS A 45 -12.01 1.88 4.80
N GLU A 46 -11.71 1.41 6.01
CA GLU A 46 -12.07 0.07 6.45
C GLU A 46 -13.58 -0.14 6.42
N ARG A 47 -14.36 0.86 6.89
CA ARG A 47 -15.82 0.82 6.85
C ARG A 47 -16.42 0.90 5.45
N LEU A 48 -15.77 1.62 4.54
CA LEU A 48 -16.22 1.75 3.14
C LEU A 48 -15.63 0.69 2.21
N SER A 49 -14.77 -0.20 2.71
CA SER A 49 -14.00 -1.15 1.91
C SER A 49 -14.89 -1.97 0.97
N ARG A 50 -15.99 -2.54 1.47
CA ARG A 50 -16.94 -3.32 0.67
C ARG A 50 -17.54 -2.52 -0.48
N THR A 51 -18.05 -1.31 -0.22
CA THR A 51 -18.65 -0.46 -1.25
C THR A 51 -17.60 -0.04 -2.27
N SER A 52 -16.41 0.36 -1.81
CA SER A 52 -15.31 0.75 -2.70
C SER A 52 -14.85 -0.40 -3.60
N SER A 53 -14.78 -1.64 -3.07
CA SER A 53 -14.44 -2.83 -3.84
C SER A 53 -15.51 -3.15 -4.88
N ASN A 54 -16.80 -3.17 -4.48
CA ASN A 54 -17.89 -3.49 -5.40
C ASN A 54 -17.98 -2.48 -6.56
N ILE A 55 -17.82 -1.19 -6.27
CA ILE A 55 -17.82 -0.14 -7.31
C ILE A 55 -16.60 -0.31 -8.22
N SER A 56 -15.40 -0.44 -7.65
CA SER A 56 -14.17 -0.55 -8.46
C SER A 56 -14.14 -1.81 -9.33
N GLU A 57 -14.65 -2.94 -8.84
CA GLU A 57 -14.76 -4.18 -9.61
C GLU A 57 -15.78 -4.05 -10.75
N GLY A 58 -16.93 -3.44 -10.51
CA GLY A 58 -17.92 -3.20 -11.56
C GLY A 58 -17.42 -2.24 -12.64
N VAL A 59 -16.75 -1.14 -12.24
CA VAL A 59 -16.10 -0.23 -13.19
C VAL A 59 -15.01 -0.92 -13.98
N ALA A 60 -14.15 -1.72 -13.32
CA ALA A 60 -13.13 -2.49 -14.01
C ALA A 60 -13.75 -3.44 -15.05
N SER A 61 -14.84 -4.12 -14.68
CA SER A 61 -15.57 -5.04 -15.57
C SER A 61 -16.18 -4.33 -16.78
N LEU A 62 -16.74 -3.11 -16.59
CA LEU A 62 -17.32 -2.31 -17.67
C LEU A 62 -16.28 -1.88 -18.71
N VAL A 63 -15.04 -1.60 -18.29
CA VAL A 63 -14.00 -1.09 -19.19
C VAL A 63 -13.09 -2.18 -19.77
N VAL A 64 -13.18 -3.43 -19.29
CA VAL A 64 -12.38 -4.54 -19.85
C VAL A 64 -12.74 -4.75 -21.32
N GLY A 65 -11.73 -4.72 -22.18
CA GLY A 65 -11.88 -4.99 -23.62
C GLY A 65 -12.45 -3.83 -24.43
N LYS A 66 -12.86 -2.73 -23.80
CA LYS A 66 -13.26 -1.50 -24.49
C LYS A 66 -12.02 -0.67 -24.84
N LYS A 67 -11.92 -0.24 -26.10
CA LYS A 67 -10.75 0.50 -26.63
C LYS A 67 -10.75 1.98 -26.22
N ALA A 68 -11.91 2.52 -25.94
CA ALA A 68 -12.13 3.90 -25.51
C ALA A 68 -13.28 3.94 -24.50
N ILE A 69 -13.32 5.01 -23.71
CA ILE A 69 -14.48 5.36 -22.88
C ILE A 69 -15.33 6.29 -23.73
N ASP A 70 -16.37 5.73 -24.34
CA ASP A 70 -17.33 6.42 -25.19
C ASP A 70 -18.66 6.64 -24.45
N ALA A 71 -19.65 7.23 -25.15
CA ALA A 71 -20.95 7.55 -24.55
C ALA A 71 -21.66 6.28 -24.02
N ASP A 72 -21.60 5.18 -24.77
CA ASP A 72 -22.24 3.92 -24.36
C ASP A 72 -21.64 3.39 -23.04
N VAL A 73 -20.32 3.55 -22.84
CA VAL A 73 -19.68 3.21 -21.56
C VAL A 73 -20.15 4.08 -20.41
N LEU A 74 -20.34 5.38 -20.65
CA LEU A 74 -20.78 6.32 -19.63
C LEU A 74 -22.23 6.05 -19.22
N ASP A 75 -23.11 5.71 -20.17
CA ASP A 75 -24.50 5.34 -19.88
C ASP A 75 -24.60 4.03 -19.06
N GLU A 76 -23.74 3.04 -19.37
CA GLU A 76 -23.62 1.82 -18.58
C GLU A 76 -23.10 2.10 -17.15
N LEU A 77 -22.12 2.99 -17.02
CA LEU A 77 -21.57 3.44 -15.73
C LEU A 77 -22.64 4.18 -14.91
N GLU A 78 -23.41 5.07 -15.53
CA GLU A 78 -24.50 5.81 -14.90
C GLU A 78 -25.52 4.85 -14.30
N THR A 79 -25.99 3.88 -15.09
CA THR A 79 -26.94 2.86 -14.66
C THR A 79 -26.40 2.12 -13.43
N GLN A 80 -25.11 1.76 -13.43
CA GLN A 80 -24.49 1.09 -12.29
C GLN A 80 -24.43 1.99 -11.04
N LEU A 81 -24.08 3.27 -11.19
CA LEU A 81 -24.01 4.22 -10.09
C LEU A 81 -25.40 4.53 -9.50
N LEU A 82 -26.44 4.60 -10.33
CA LEU A 82 -27.83 4.74 -9.87
C LEU A 82 -28.24 3.57 -8.97
N THR A 83 -27.88 2.33 -9.33
CA THR A 83 -28.16 1.15 -8.49
C THR A 83 -27.32 1.09 -7.21
N ALA A 84 -26.20 1.80 -7.16
CA ALA A 84 -25.32 1.88 -5.99
C ALA A 84 -25.77 2.95 -4.97
N ASP A 85 -27.02 3.43 -5.08
CA ASP A 85 -27.61 4.47 -4.23
C ASP A 85 -26.85 5.82 -4.27
N VAL A 86 -26.18 6.13 -5.39
CA VAL A 86 -25.48 7.42 -5.59
C VAL A 86 -26.45 8.55 -5.91
N GLY A 87 -27.55 8.23 -6.63
CA GLY A 87 -28.61 9.17 -6.97
C GLY A 87 -28.42 9.86 -8.33
N VAL A 88 -29.53 10.43 -8.84
CA VAL A 88 -29.60 11.04 -10.19
C VAL A 88 -28.78 12.33 -10.26
N ASP A 89 -28.87 13.18 -9.25
CA ASP A 89 -28.16 14.47 -9.25
C ASP A 89 -26.62 14.34 -9.24
N ALA A 90 -26.12 13.21 -8.74
CA ALA A 90 -24.68 12.93 -8.65
C ALA A 90 -24.14 12.18 -9.88
N THR A 91 -25.02 11.72 -10.77
CA THR A 91 -24.67 10.89 -11.93
C THR A 91 -24.95 11.57 -13.29
N MET A 92 -25.73 12.66 -13.30
CA MET A 92 -26.04 13.50 -14.48
C MET A 92 -25.10 14.70 -14.67
#